data_AF-A0A5B8UJD4-F1
#
_entry.id   AF-A0A5B8UJD4-F1
#
_cell.length_a   1.000
_cell.length_b   1.000
_cell.length_c   1.000
_cell.angle_alpha   90.00
_cell.angle_beta   90.00
_cell.angle_gamma   90.00
#
_symmetry.space_group_name_H-M   'P 1'
#
loop_
_entity.id
_entity.type
_entity.pdbx_description
1 polymer ?
#
loop_
_entity_poly.entity_id
_entity_poly.type
_entity_poly.pdbx_seq_one_letter_code
_entity_poly.pdbx_strand_id
1 'polypeptide(L)'
;MRKKFFLFWLILNSLALTACARDITFCGERIPVDNAFVAKKLMDAIRSQLKYVDLPGLHRDAQRYFPMIEYILKKCNMPDDLKYIPIVESGFRNATSPAGAQGFWQLMKGTATDFGLRVDNAVDERNDIYKATIVALRKLAGDFKLLRNQQNIASWVLTAAAYNWGIGRVIGRVERGSTNYFAMQLNPETAVYVYKIVAIKELFEYPELYLKNFQYNVFSRTKPFVTAPNPNLKDFENLKLGVNKDVAPDDEVIKNTEKPSESDVEKARKEKVMAAAKLVDAQIDGKYPGFKDGDSITIKLNDDLQTLNGFQRKGTRITGKGWIIDDRVFIDLGFNSDNVILYDGNSEQGIALDNVKNKVQVILRVQN
;
A
#
# COMPACT_ATOMS: atom_id res chain seq x y z
N MET A 1 -17.40 -53.92 -43.31
CA MET A 1 -16.97 -52.51 -43.49
C MET A 1 -17.13 -51.77 -42.18
N ARG A 2 -15.99 -51.38 -41.58
CA ARG A 2 -15.92 -50.60 -40.33
C ARG A 2 -16.33 -49.14 -40.61
N LYS A 3 -17.31 -48.60 -39.89
CA LYS A 3 -17.43 -47.15 -39.69
C LYS A 3 -17.36 -46.87 -38.19
N LYS A 4 -16.22 -46.26 -37.82
CA LYS A 4 -15.86 -45.85 -36.46
C LYS A 4 -16.80 -44.72 -36.02
N PHE A 5 -17.57 -44.92 -34.95
CA PHE A 5 -18.12 -43.82 -34.17
C PHE A 5 -16.99 -43.25 -33.32
N PHE A 6 -16.49 -42.07 -33.69
CA PHE A 6 -15.53 -41.33 -32.88
C PHE A 6 -16.29 -40.61 -31.78
N LEU A 7 -16.07 -41.06 -30.54
CA LEU A 7 -16.40 -40.35 -29.31
C LEU A 7 -15.74 -38.96 -29.35
N PHE A 8 -16.52 -37.89 -29.43
CA PHE A 8 -16.03 -36.54 -29.16
C PHE A 8 -16.18 -36.29 -27.66
N TRP A 9 -15.16 -36.68 -26.89
CA TRP A 9 -15.03 -36.31 -25.49
C TRP A 9 -14.62 -34.84 -25.45
N LEU A 10 -15.61 -33.97 -25.26
CA LEU A 10 -15.39 -32.55 -25.02
C LEU A 10 -14.81 -32.40 -23.61
N ILE A 11 -13.48 -32.50 -23.49
CA ILE A 11 -12.77 -31.97 -22.33
C ILE A 11 -12.87 -30.46 -22.44
N LEU A 12 -13.90 -29.90 -21.83
CA LEU A 12 -13.93 -28.48 -21.49
C LEU A 12 -12.84 -28.27 -20.44
N ASN A 13 -11.61 -28.03 -20.89
CA ASN A 13 -10.56 -27.50 -20.04
C ASN A 13 -10.97 -26.08 -19.67
N SER A 14 -11.78 -25.96 -18.62
CA SER A 14 -11.96 -24.72 -17.90
C SER A 14 -10.61 -24.37 -17.28
N LEU A 15 -9.76 -23.67 -18.04
CA LEU A 15 -8.80 -22.77 -17.43
C LEU A 15 -9.64 -21.75 -16.66
N ALA A 16 -9.92 -22.05 -15.39
CA ALA A 16 -10.24 -21.02 -14.44
C ALA A 16 -9.05 -20.06 -14.50
N LEU A 17 -9.25 -18.88 -15.11
CA LEU A 17 -8.43 -17.73 -14.79
C LEU A 17 -8.62 -17.50 -13.29
N THR A 18 -7.74 -18.11 -12.48
CA THR A 18 -7.50 -17.66 -11.12
C THR A 18 -6.85 -16.30 -11.28
N ALA A 19 -7.65 -15.24 -11.28
CA ALA A 19 -7.14 -13.92 -10.99
C ALA A 19 -6.50 -14.01 -9.60
N CYS A 20 -5.17 -14.10 -9.53
CA CYS A 20 -4.47 -14.00 -8.26
C CYS A 20 -4.82 -12.63 -7.66
N ALA A 21 -5.55 -12.63 -6.55
CA ALA A 21 -5.80 -11.41 -5.79
C ALA A 21 -4.45 -10.84 -5.35
N ARG A 22 -4.21 -9.54 -5.59
CA ARG A 22 -3.01 -8.85 -5.11
C ARG A 22 -2.94 -8.98 -3.59
N ASP A 23 -1.77 -9.35 -3.08
CA ASP A 23 -1.52 -9.33 -1.64
C ASP A 23 -1.45 -7.88 -1.14
N ILE A 24 -2.38 -7.52 -0.27
CA ILE A 24 -2.41 -6.22 0.40
C ILE A 24 -1.61 -6.36 1.69
N THR A 25 -0.72 -5.41 1.97
CA THR A 25 0.13 -5.45 3.17
C THR A 25 0.06 -4.15 3.96
N PHE A 26 0.33 -4.26 5.27
CA PHE A 26 0.55 -3.12 6.16
C PHE A 26 1.77 -3.39 7.04
N CYS A 27 2.79 -2.54 6.96
CA CYS A 27 4.04 -2.66 7.69
C CYS A 27 4.72 -4.04 7.49
N GLY A 28 4.62 -4.60 6.29
CA GLY A 28 5.10 -5.95 5.93
C GLY A 28 4.14 -7.09 6.27
N GLU A 29 3.08 -6.84 7.03
CA GLU A 29 2.08 -7.85 7.39
C GLU A 29 1.01 -7.99 6.31
N ARG A 30 0.74 -9.22 5.89
CA ARG A 30 -0.33 -9.52 4.92
C ARG A 30 -1.72 -9.30 5.53
N ILE A 31 -2.55 -8.53 4.84
CA ILE A 31 -3.98 -8.37 5.13
C ILE A 31 -4.74 -9.56 4.52
N PRO A 32 -5.54 -10.32 5.28
CA PRO A 32 -6.19 -11.54 4.80
C PRO A 32 -7.42 -11.28 3.93
N VAL A 33 -7.20 -10.68 2.76
CA VAL A 33 -8.26 -10.36 1.80
C VAL A 33 -8.80 -11.58 1.05
N ASP A 34 -8.19 -12.75 1.24
CA ASP A 34 -8.79 -14.05 0.89
C ASP A 34 -10.04 -14.36 1.74
N ASN A 35 -10.13 -13.79 2.95
CA ASN A 35 -11.34 -13.84 3.75
C ASN A 35 -12.35 -12.80 3.25
N ALA A 36 -13.53 -13.27 2.80
CA ALA A 36 -14.56 -12.41 2.22
C ALA A 36 -15.07 -11.29 3.15
N PHE A 37 -15.10 -11.53 4.46
CA PHE A 37 -15.51 -10.52 5.44
C PHE A 37 -14.46 -9.40 5.56
N VAL A 38 -13.18 -9.77 5.61
CA VAL A 38 -12.07 -8.81 5.66
C VAL A 38 -12.01 -8.02 4.36
N ALA A 39 -12.08 -8.70 3.21
CA ALA A 39 -12.13 -8.05 1.90
C ALA A 39 -13.28 -7.04 1.81
N LYS A 40 -14.48 -7.44 2.23
CA LYS A 40 -15.66 -6.55 2.24
C LYS A 40 -15.44 -5.34 3.15
N LYS A 41 -14.96 -5.54 4.39
CA LYS A 41 -14.68 -4.44 5.32
C LYS A 41 -13.64 -3.47 4.79
N LEU A 42 -12.57 -3.98 4.17
CA LEU A 42 -11.55 -3.14 3.55
C LEU A 42 -12.14 -2.34 2.38
N MET A 43 -12.91 -2.97 1.51
CA MET A 43 -13.57 -2.28 0.41
C MET A 43 -14.58 -1.22 0.88
N ASP A 44 -15.30 -1.48 1.96
CA ASP A 44 -16.22 -0.50 2.56
C ASP A 44 -15.44 0.66 3.20
N ALA A 45 -14.28 0.40 3.80
CA ALA A 45 -13.38 1.44 4.28
C ALA A 45 -12.86 2.32 3.12
N ILE A 46 -12.37 1.71 2.03
CA ILE A 46 -11.92 2.43 0.81
C ILE A 46 -13.04 3.30 0.25
N ARG A 47 -14.25 2.75 0.06
CA ARG A 47 -15.41 3.51 -0.42
C ARG A 47 -15.81 4.66 0.50
N SER A 48 -15.67 4.47 1.81
CA SER A 48 -15.94 5.51 2.78
C SER A 48 -14.91 6.64 2.65
N GLN A 49 -13.62 6.31 2.62
CA GLN A 49 -12.56 7.31 2.45
C GLN A 49 -12.75 8.14 1.17
N LEU A 50 -13.05 7.49 0.04
CA LEU A 50 -13.34 8.17 -1.24
C LEU A 50 -14.46 9.21 -1.19
N LYS A 51 -15.42 9.09 -0.26
CA LYS A 51 -16.56 10.01 -0.14
C LYS A 51 -16.28 11.20 0.74
N TYR A 52 -15.46 11.02 1.77
CA TYR A 52 -15.32 11.99 2.86
C TYR A 52 -13.96 12.69 2.87
N VAL A 53 -12.99 12.15 2.14
CA VAL A 53 -11.63 12.65 2.11
C VAL A 53 -11.40 13.45 0.84
N ASP A 54 -10.94 14.69 1.00
CA ASP A 54 -10.38 15.47 -0.10
C ASP A 54 -9.02 14.88 -0.48
N LEU A 55 -9.02 13.85 -1.34
CA LEU A 55 -7.81 13.17 -1.78
C LEU A 55 -6.80 14.12 -2.45
N PRO A 56 -7.19 15.04 -3.35
CA PRO A 56 -6.26 16.05 -3.87
C PRO A 56 -5.64 16.93 -2.78
N GLY A 57 -6.43 17.40 -1.82
CA GLY A 57 -5.94 18.16 -0.66
C GLY A 57 -4.97 17.34 0.19
N LEU A 58 -5.32 16.09 0.50
CA LEU A 58 -4.44 15.18 1.24
C LEU A 58 -3.15 14.86 0.49
N HIS A 59 -3.19 14.67 -0.82
CA HIS A 59 -1.97 14.47 -1.62
C HIS A 59 -1.04 15.69 -1.49
N ARG A 60 -1.59 16.91 -1.49
CA ARG A 60 -0.81 18.14 -1.28
C ARG A 60 -0.20 18.20 0.11
N ASP A 61 -0.99 17.90 1.14
CA ASP A 61 -0.49 17.87 2.52
C ASP A 61 0.54 16.76 2.73
N ALA A 62 0.33 15.59 2.14
CA ALA A 62 1.29 14.49 2.16
C ALA A 62 2.60 14.86 1.45
N GLN A 63 2.55 15.53 0.30
CA GLN A 63 3.77 16.05 -0.37
C GLN A 63 4.56 17.00 0.54
N ARG A 64 3.89 17.71 1.44
CA ARG A 64 4.52 18.61 2.42
C ARG A 64 5.11 17.86 3.61
N TYR A 65 4.40 16.88 4.17
CA TYR A 65 4.76 16.26 5.45
C TYR A 65 5.44 14.89 5.33
N PHE A 66 5.10 14.07 4.33
CA PHE A 66 5.72 12.75 4.13
C PHE A 66 7.23 12.80 4.03
N PRO A 67 7.88 13.73 3.29
CA PRO A 67 9.33 13.67 3.14
C PRO A 67 10.08 13.74 4.48
N MET A 68 9.57 14.52 5.44
CA MET A 68 10.10 14.59 6.80
C MET A 68 9.78 13.31 7.59
N ILE A 69 8.54 12.83 7.53
CA ILE A 69 8.10 11.62 8.25
C ILE A 69 8.86 10.38 7.76
N GLU A 70 8.94 10.17 6.46
CA GLU A 70 9.65 9.06 5.81
C GLU A 70 11.14 9.07 6.15
N TYR A 71 11.77 10.26 6.19
CA TYR A 71 13.14 10.40 6.64
C TYR A 71 13.33 9.88 8.07
N ILE A 72 12.45 10.31 9.00
CA ILE A 72 12.50 9.87 10.40
C ILE A 72 12.22 8.37 10.50
N LEU A 73 11.20 7.85 9.81
CA LEU A 73 10.87 6.42 9.80
C LEU A 73 12.08 5.59 9.34
N LYS A 74 12.75 5.99 8.25
CA LYS A 74 13.95 5.33 7.73
C LYS A 74 15.10 5.37 8.75
N LYS A 75 15.35 6.52 9.39
CA LYS A 75 16.41 6.68 10.42
C LYS A 75 16.15 5.82 11.64
N CYS A 76 14.89 5.69 12.04
CA CYS A 76 14.45 4.92 13.19
C CYS A 76 14.21 3.43 12.89
N ASN A 77 14.42 3.01 11.64
CA ASN A 77 14.10 1.66 11.17
C ASN A 77 12.65 1.24 11.48
N MET A 78 11.72 2.19 11.32
CA MET A 78 10.29 2.01 11.46
C MET A 78 9.68 1.71 10.08
N PRO A 79 8.57 0.94 9.99
CA PRO A 79 7.89 0.70 8.73
C PRO A 79 7.40 2.00 8.07
N ASP A 80 7.61 2.14 6.77
CA ASP A 80 7.22 3.33 5.99
C ASP A 80 5.70 3.56 6.01
N ASP A 81 4.91 2.48 6.01
CA ASP A 81 3.44 2.52 6.06
C ASP A 81 2.86 3.27 7.27
N LEU A 82 3.63 3.47 8.34
CA LEU A 82 3.17 4.23 9.51
C LEU A 82 2.92 5.72 9.19
N LYS A 83 3.47 6.24 8.08
CA LYS A 83 3.22 7.61 7.60
C LYS A 83 1.74 7.89 7.28
N TYR A 84 0.92 6.85 7.08
CA TYR A 84 -0.51 6.98 6.80
C TYR A 84 -1.37 7.16 8.07
N ILE A 85 -0.84 6.90 9.26
CA ILE A 85 -1.54 7.12 10.54
C ILE A 85 -2.00 8.59 10.71
N PRO A 86 -1.14 9.63 10.59
CA PRO A 86 -1.56 11.01 10.79
C PRO A 86 -2.63 11.50 9.78
N ILE A 87 -2.76 10.83 8.63
CA ILE A 87 -3.88 11.06 7.71
C ILE A 87 -5.19 10.54 8.30
N VAL A 88 -5.20 9.33 8.85
CA VAL A 88 -6.41 8.76 9.47
C VAL A 88 -6.78 9.49 10.75
N GLU A 89 -5.79 9.97 11.51
CA GLU A 89 -6.01 10.68 12.77
C GLU A 89 -6.59 12.09 12.57
N SER A 90 -6.03 12.89 11.65
CA SER A 90 -6.47 14.28 11.49
C SER A 90 -6.53 14.79 10.06
N GLY A 91 -6.21 13.95 9.07
CA GLY A 91 -6.03 14.38 7.68
C GLY A 91 -4.91 15.41 7.55
N PHE A 92 -3.84 15.26 8.32
CA PHE A 92 -2.77 16.26 8.46
C PHE A 92 -3.22 17.65 8.94
N ARG A 93 -4.32 17.72 9.70
CA ARG A 93 -4.77 18.97 10.31
C ARG A 93 -4.35 19.05 11.77
N ASN A 94 -4.13 20.27 12.22
CA ASN A 94 -4.03 20.54 13.64
C ASN A 94 -5.44 20.61 14.25
N ALA A 95 -5.98 19.44 14.64
CA ALA A 95 -7.35 19.29 15.13
C ALA A 95 -7.37 18.85 16.59
N THR A 96 -8.47 19.15 17.28
CA THR A 96 -8.74 18.67 18.65
C THR A 96 -9.92 17.70 18.59
N SER A 97 -9.74 16.47 19.08
CA SER A 97 -10.88 15.55 19.23
C SER A 97 -11.75 15.91 20.43
N PRO A 98 -13.01 15.44 20.46
CA PRO A 98 -13.87 15.58 21.64
C PRO A 98 -13.26 14.98 22.93
N ALA A 99 -12.38 13.99 22.81
CA ALA A 99 -11.70 13.35 23.93
C ALA A 99 -10.43 14.09 24.38
N GLY A 100 -10.03 15.17 23.70
CA GLY A 100 -8.84 15.98 24.01
C GLY A 100 -7.54 15.51 23.35
N ALA A 101 -7.64 14.60 22.38
CA ALA A 101 -6.52 14.28 21.48
C ALA A 101 -6.24 15.48 20.57
N GLN A 102 -4.97 15.75 20.25
CA GLN A 102 -4.57 17.01 19.60
C GLN A 102 -3.54 16.81 18.49
N GLY A 103 -3.63 17.65 17.47
CA GLY A 103 -2.59 17.81 16.45
C GLY A 103 -2.65 16.75 15.35
N PHE A 104 -1.58 16.69 14.57
CA PHE A 104 -1.47 15.83 13.38
C PHE A 104 -1.59 14.33 13.69
N TRP A 105 -1.05 13.92 14.83
CA TRP A 105 -1.02 12.52 15.27
C TRP A 105 -2.08 12.20 16.33
N GLN A 106 -2.97 13.16 16.64
CA GLN A 106 -4.00 13.06 17.69
C GLN A 106 -3.45 12.50 19.01
N LEU A 107 -2.39 13.12 19.54
CA LEU A 107 -1.79 12.70 20.80
C LEU A 107 -2.63 13.15 21.99
N MET A 108 -2.88 12.24 22.94
CA MET A 108 -3.44 12.59 24.24
C MET A 108 -2.45 13.41 25.05
N LYS A 109 -2.95 14.36 25.86
CA LYS A 109 -2.09 15.25 26.67
C LYS A 109 -1.13 14.45 27.57
N GLY A 110 -1.64 13.45 28.29
CA GLY A 110 -0.81 12.60 29.17
C GLY A 110 0.33 11.92 28.41
N THR A 111 0.01 11.25 27.28
CA THR A 111 1.02 10.64 26.42
C THR A 111 2.06 11.68 25.95
N ALA A 112 1.61 12.84 25.47
CA ALA A 112 2.52 13.88 25.01
C ALA A 112 3.49 14.34 26.11
N THR A 113 2.99 14.58 27.32
CA THR A 113 3.81 15.01 28.46
C THR A 113 4.73 13.89 28.96
N ASP A 114 4.29 12.63 28.95
CA ASP A 114 5.11 11.48 29.36
C ASP A 114 6.34 11.31 28.44
N PHE A 115 6.21 11.69 27.17
CA PHE A 115 7.30 11.70 26.20
C PHE A 115 8.05 13.04 26.11
N GLY A 116 7.77 13.98 27.03
CA GLY A 116 8.53 15.22 27.20
C GLY A 116 8.05 16.42 26.39
N LEU A 117 6.88 16.37 25.76
CA LEU A 117 6.30 17.54 25.12
C LEU A 117 5.72 18.52 26.14
N ARG A 118 5.94 19.81 25.89
CA ARG A 118 5.31 20.90 26.63
C ARG A 118 3.86 21.07 26.17
N VAL A 119 2.92 20.90 27.11
CA VAL A 119 1.48 21.10 26.88
C VAL A 119 0.90 21.96 28.01
N ASP A 120 0.91 23.27 27.80
CA ASP A 120 0.37 24.28 28.71
C ASP A 120 -0.46 25.35 27.97
N ASN A 121 -0.92 26.37 28.69
CA ASN A 121 -1.78 27.41 28.15
C ASN A 121 -1.09 28.30 27.11
N ALA A 122 0.24 28.32 27.07
CA ALA A 122 1.02 29.13 26.14
C ALA A 122 1.43 28.33 24.90
N VAL A 123 1.79 27.05 25.08
CA VAL A 123 2.31 26.19 24.02
C VAL A 123 1.74 24.79 24.15
N ASP A 124 1.21 24.27 23.03
CA ASP A 124 0.87 22.86 22.87
C ASP A 124 1.73 22.25 21.76
N GLU A 125 2.82 21.59 22.14
CA GLU A 125 3.78 21.01 21.20
C GLU A 125 3.25 19.79 20.44
N ARG A 126 2.05 19.29 20.78
CA ARG A 126 1.34 18.29 19.95
C ARG A 126 0.99 18.83 18.56
N ASN A 127 0.99 20.16 18.42
CA ASN A 127 0.73 20.88 17.18
C ASN A 127 1.99 21.04 16.30
N ASP A 128 3.17 20.66 16.79
CA ASP A 128 4.38 20.61 15.97
C ASP A 128 4.50 19.23 15.31
N ILE A 129 4.37 19.17 13.98
CA ILE A 129 4.40 17.91 13.21
C ILE A 129 5.65 17.08 13.50
N TYR A 130 6.82 17.70 13.67
CA TYR A 130 8.07 16.98 13.91
C TYR A 130 8.07 16.40 15.32
N LYS A 131 7.81 17.22 16.34
CA LYS A 131 7.77 16.77 17.74
C LYS A 131 6.70 15.70 17.98
N ALA A 132 5.51 15.90 17.39
CA ALA A 132 4.43 14.92 17.45
C ALA A 132 4.80 13.61 16.74
N THR A 133 5.53 13.66 15.63
CA THR A 133 6.01 12.45 14.93
C THR A 133 6.97 11.66 15.83
N ILE A 134 7.95 12.32 16.46
CA ILE A 134 8.87 11.65 17.39
C ILE A 134 8.09 10.93 18.50
N VAL A 135 7.16 11.62 19.17
CA VAL A 135 6.35 11.00 20.25
C VAL A 135 5.47 9.85 19.75
N ALA A 136 4.80 10.02 18.60
CA ALA A 136 3.95 8.97 18.04
C ALA A 136 4.76 7.71 17.71
N LEU A 137 5.95 7.86 17.10
CA LEU A 137 6.83 6.73 16.78
C LEU A 137 7.40 6.06 18.03
N ARG A 138 7.76 6.81 19.07
CA ARG A 138 8.18 6.24 20.36
C ARG A 138 7.05 5.43 20.99
N LYS A 139 5.82 5.95 20.96
CA LYS A 139 4.63 5.24 21.45
C LYS A 139 4.39 3.93 20.69
N LEU A 140 4.43 3.97 19.35
CA LEU A 140 4.25 2.80 18.49
C LEU A 140 5.36 1.75 18.72
N ALA A 141 6.62 2.18 18.79
CA ALA A 141 7.74 1.28 19.08
C ALA A 141 7.63 0.63 20.47
N GLY A 142 7.22 1.41 21.48
CA GLY A 142 6.94 0.92 22.83
C GLY A 142 5.82 -0.13 22.86
N ASP A 143 4.69 0.15 22.20
CA ASP A 143 3.56 -0.78 22.10
C ASP A 143 3.93 -2.08 21.38
N PHE A 144 4.70 -1.97 20.29
CA PHE A 144 5.22 -3.13 19.56
C PHE A 144 6.13 -3.98 20.46
N LYS A 145 7.04 -3.35 21.21
CA LYS A 145 7.90 -4.04 22.19
C LYS A 145 7.09 -4.71 23.30
N LEU A 146 6.04 -4.06 23.81
CA LEU A 146 5.17 -4.63 24.83
C LEU A 146 4.44 -5.88 24.33
N LEU A 147 3.85 -5.82 23.13
CA LEU A 147 3.23 -6.99 22.49
C LEU A 147 4.23 -8.12 22.29
N ARG A 148 5.44 -7.80 21.82
CA ARG A 148 6.50 -8.80 21.61
C ARG A 148 6.91 -9.44 22.93
N ASN A 149 7.19 -8.65 23.95
CA ASN A 149 7.77 -9.14 25.20
C ASN A 149 6.76 -9.84 26.10
N GLN A 150 5.52 -9.33 26.18
CA GLN A 150 4.51 -9.87 27.08
C GLN A 150 3.68 -10.98 26.43
N GLN A 151 3.46 -10.92 25.12
CA GLN A 151 2.55 -11.82 24.43
C GLN A 151 3.24 -12.69 23.35
N ASN A 152 4.55 -12.53 23.15
CA ASN A 152 5.30 -13.18 22.07
C ASN A 152 4.72 -12.88 20.67
N ILE A 153 4.16 -11.68 20.48
CA ILE A 153 3.54 -11.24 19.23
C ILE A 153 4.27 -10.02 18.68
N ALA A 154 4.83 -10.17 17.48
CA ALA A 154 5.38 -9.06 16.70
C ALA A 154 4.37 -8.70 15.61
N SER A 155 3.55 -7.67 15.84
CA SER A 155 2.50 -7.24 14.90
C SER A 155 2.29 -5.74 14.94
N TRP A 156 2.60 -5.06 13.84
CA TRP A 156 2.27 -3.67 13.57
C TRP A 156 0.77 -3.45 13.39
N VAL A 157 0.01 -4.42 12.89
CA VAL A 157 -1.45 -4.39 12.83
C VAL A 157 -2.05 -4.25 14.23
N LEU A 158 -1.62 -5.08 15.18
CA LEU A 158 -2.05 -4.95 16.59
C LEU A 158 -1.48 -3.70 17.25
N THR A 159 -0.28 -3.28 16.89
CA THR A 159 0.33 -2.04 17.39
C THR A 159 -0.47 -0.81 16.94
N ALA A 160 -0.90 -0.75 15.68
CA ALA A 160 -1.78 0.32 15.20
C ALA A 160 -3.15 0.29 15.89
N ALA A 161 -3.72 -0.91 16.12
CA ALA A 161 -4.93 -1.02 16.93
C ALA A 161 -4.73 -0.53 18.37
N ALA A 162 -3.56 -0.78 18.96
CA ALA A 162 -3.18 -0.31 20.29
C ALA A 162 -2.96 1.22 20.34
N TYR A 163 -2.51 1.82 19.25
CA TYR A 163 -2.39 3.28 19.12
C TYR A 163 -3.76 3.97 19.27
N ASN A 164 -4.80 3.45 18.61
CA ASN A 164 -6.16 3.98 18.71
C ASN A 164 -6.87 3.58 20.02
N TRP A 165 -6.79 2.30 20.44
CA TRP A 165 -7.62 1.80 21.55
C TRP A 165 -6.94 1.86 22.93
N GLY A 166 -5.61 1.90 22.93
CA GLY A 166 -4.76 1.72 24.11
C GLY A 166 -4.20 0.30 24.22
N ILE A 167 -2.89 0.22 24.43
CA ILE A 167 -2.13 -1.05 24.51
C ILE A 167 -2.64 -2.03 25.56
N GLY A 168 -3.02 -1.55 26.75
CA GLY A 168 -3.55 -2.42 27.82
C GLY A 168 -4.84 -3.14 27.42
N ARG A 169 -5.70 -2.51 26.59
CA ARG A 169 -6.93 -3.15 26.09
C ARG A 169 -6.63 -4.20 25.04
N VAL A 170 -5.68 -3.92 24.14
CA VAL A 170 -5.22 -4.90 23.14
C VAL A 170 -4.58 -6.10 23.82
N ILE A 171 -3.65 -5.88 24.76
CA ILE A 171 -3.01 -6.95 25.55
C ILE A 171 -4.06 -7.78 26.29
N GLY A 172 -4.97 -7.14 27.02
CA GLY A 172 -6.03 -7.87 27.71
C GLY A 172 -6.95 -8.66 26.77
N ARG A 173 -7.07 -8.27 25.49
CA ARG A 173 -7.83 -9.03 24.50
C ARG A 173 -7.02 -10.18 23.89
N VAL A 174 -5.72 -9.99 23.71
CA VAL A 174 -4.75 -11.02 23.34
C VAL A 174 -4.68 -12.13 24.41
N GLU A 175 -4.62 -11.76 25.69
CA GLU A 175 -4.61 -12.72 26.82
C GLU A 175 -5.87 -13.58 26.89
N ARG A 176 -6.99 -13.09 26.35
CA ARG A 176 -8.25 -13.85 26.20
C ARG A 176 -8.29 -14.70 24.91
N GLY A 177 -7.15 -14.88 24.24
CA GLY A 177 -6.97 -15.75 23.08
C GLY A 177 -7.24 -15.10 21.72
N SER A 178 -7.51 -13.79 21.65
CA SER A 178 -7.70 -13.11 20.37
C SER A 178 -6.38 -12.47 19.90
N THR A 179 -5.63 -13.15 19.04
CA THR A 179 -4.35 -12.63 18.49
C THR A 179 -4.49 -12.05 17.08
N ASN A 180 -5.61 -12.30 16.41
CA ASN A 180 -5.88 -11.81 15.06
C ASN A 180 -6.81 -10.59 15.10
N TYR A 181 -6.30 -9.40 14.79
CA TYR A 181 -7.08 -8.16 14.72
C TYR A 181 -8.37 -8.30 13.88
N PHE A 182 -8.29 -9.00 12.74
CA PHE A 182 -9.41 -9.11 11.79
C PHE A 182 -10.57 -9.95 12.31
N ALA A 183 -10.32 -10.78 13.34
CA ALA A 183 -11.30 -11.62 14.03
C ALA A 183 -11.63 -11.16 15.44
N MET A 184 -10.87 -10.17 15.95
CA MET A 184 -10.95 -9.72 17.32
C MET A 184 -12.22 -8.90 17.54
N GLN A 185 -12.88 -9.12 18.68
CA GLN A 185 -13.94 -8.24 19.14
C GLN A 185 -13.32 -6.96 19.69
N LEU A 186 -13.47 -5.88 18.93
CA LEU A 186 -13.00 -4.54 19.23
C LEU A 186 -14.20 -3.60 19.32
N ASN A 187 -14.01 -2.42 19.92
CA ASN A 187 -15.03 -1.38 19.81
C ASN A 187 -15.19 -0.97 18.32
N PRO A 188 -16.33 -0.37 17.92
CA PRO A 188 -16.61 -0.07 16.52
C PRO A 188 -15.56 0.81 15.83
N GLU A 189 -14.97 1.78 16.55
CA GLU A 189 -13.96 2.69 16.01
C GLU A 189 -12.65 1.94 15.72
N THR A 190 -12.13 1.21 16.71
CA THR A 190 -10.89 0.45 16.54
C THR A 190 -11.07 -0.71 15.56
N ALA A 191 -12.24 -1.34 15.49
CA ALA A 191 -12.52 -2.45 14.57
C ALA A 191 -12.41 -2.06 13.08
N VAL A 192 -12.48 -0.77 12.76
CA VAL A 192 -12.30 -0.23 11.41
C VAL A 192 -11.00 0.55 11.24
N TYR A 193 -10.23 0.76 12.31
CA TYR A 193 -9.09 1.67 12.32
C TYR A 193 -7.96 1.23 11.37
N VAL A 194 -7.49 -0.01 11.49
CA VAL A 194 -6.45 -0.53 10.56
C VAL A 194 -6.97 -0.57 9.13
N TYR A 195 -8.25 -0.89 8.93
CA TYR A 195 -8.87 -0.86 7.59
C TYR A 195 -8.86 0.55 6.99
N LYS A 196 -9.05 1.62 7.79
CA LYS A 196 -8.93 3.00 7.32
C LYS A 196 -7.49 3.34 6.91
N ILE A 197 -6.50 2.91 7.69
CA ILE A 197 -5.08 3.14 7.37
C ILE A 197 -4.72 2.44 6.06
N VAL A 198 -5.05 1.16 5.94
CA VAL A 198 -4.80 0.39 4.71
C VAL A 198 -5.58 0.99 3.54
N ALA A 199 -6.83 1.41 3.75
CA ALA A 199 -7.61 2.06 2.69
C ALA A 199 -6.95 3.35 2.18
N ILE A 200 -6.41 4.19 3.07
CA ILE A 200 -5.67 5.39 2.67
C ILE A 200 -4.39 5.03 1.94
N LYS A 201 -3.60 4.08 2.47
CA LYS A 201 -2.41 3.56 1.79
C LYS A 201 -2.73 3.13 0.35
N GLU A 202 -3.76 2.32 0.20
CA GLU A 202 -4.21 1.78 -1.08
C GLU A 202 -4.68 2.86 -2.06
N LEU A 203 -5.37 3.90 -1.56
CA LEU A 203 -5.77 5.05 -2.38
C LEU A 203 -4.60 5.93 -2.80
N PHE A 204 -3.52 5.97 -2.02
CA PHE A 204 -2.31 6.73 -2.32
C PHE A 204 -1.36 6.00 -3.27
N GLU A 205 -1.18 4.70 -3.08
CA GLU A 205 -0.21 3.88 -3.81
C GLU A 205 -0.79 3.28 -5.10
N TYR A 206 -2.08 2.96 -5.10
CA TYR A 206 -2.78 2.33 -6.23
C TYR A 206 -4.11 3.02 -6.56
N PRO A 207 -4.13 4.36 -6.73
CA PRO A 207 -5.37 5.12 -6.98
C PRO A 207 -6.15 4.61 -8.21
N GLU A 208 -5.45 4.10 -9.21
CA GLU A 208 -6.00 3.59 -10.46
C GLU A 208 -6.91 2.37 -10.29
N LEU A 209 -6.72 1.60 -9.22
CA LEU A 209 -7.59 0.47 -8.90
C LEU A 209 -8.94 0.92 -8.34
N TYR A 210 -9.02 2.12 -7.75
CA TYR A 210 -10.18 2.51 -6.93
C TYR A 210 -10.93 3.73 -7.45
N LEU A 211 -10.28 4.61 -8.22
CA LEU A 211 -10.85 5.84 -8.74
C LEU A 211 -11.50 5.64 -10.12
N LYS A 212 -12.75 6.09 -10.26
CA LYS A 212 -13.57 5.93 -11.49
C LYS A 212 -12.95 6.52 -12.77
N ASN A 213 -12.03 7.46 -12.64
CA ASN A 213 -11.44 8.18 -13.78
C ASN A 213 -10.18 7.49 -14.33
N PHE A 214 -9.70 6.45 -13.65
CA PHE A 214 -8.69 5.53 -14.17
C PHE A 214 -9.44 4.28 -14.64
N GLN A 215 -9.16 3.79 -15.86
CA GLN A 215 -9.90 2.67 -16.48
C GLN A 215 -9.57 1.30 -15.84
N TYR A 216 -9.65 1.19 -14.52
CA TYR A 216 -9.74 -0.10 -13.83
C TYR A 216 -10.77 0.00 -12.70
N ASN A 217 -12.03 -0.12 -13.07
CA ASN A 217 -13.10 -0.20 -12.11
C ASN A 217 -13.19 -1.64 -11.57
N VAL A 218 -12.60 -1.95 -10.39
CA VAL A 218 -12.89 -3.23 -9.68
C VAL A 218 -14.37 -3.38 -9.33
N PHE A 219 -15.19 -2.33 -9.51
CA PHE A 219 -16.64 -2.35 -9.41
C PHE A 219 -17.36 -2.86 -10.68
N SER A 220 -16.66 -3.34 -11.71
CA SER A 220 -17.30 -4.07 -12.83
C SER A 220 -17.81 -5.43 -12.36
N ARG A 221 -19.03 -5.41 -11.82
CA ARG A 221 -19.82 -6.57 -11.37
C ARG A 221 -20.18 -7.43 -12.58
N THR A 222 -19.38 -8.44 -12.89
CA THR A 222 -19.84 -9.55 -13.74
C THR A 222 -19.90 -10.89 -13.02
N LYS A 223 -19.57 -10.95 -11.73
CA LYS A 223 -19.93 -12.08 -10.86
C LYS A 223 -20.58 -11.59 -9.56
N PRO A 224 -21.75 -12.12 -9.18
CA PRO A 224 -22.29 -11.85 -7.85
C PRO A 224 -21.28 -12.33 -6.82
N PHE A 225 -20.96 -11.49 -5.83
CA PHE A 225 -20.37 -11.97 -4.60
C PHE A 225 -21.35 -13.01 -4.04
N VAL A 226 -20.93 -14.28 -4.03
CA VAL A 226 -21.61 -15.30 -3.24
C VAL A 226 -21.64 -14.72 -1.82
N THR A 227 -22.84 -14.57 -1.27
CA THR A 227 -23.02 -14.24 0.15
C THR A 227 -22.22 -15.27 0.94
N ALA A 228 -21.04 -14.87 1.41
CA ALA A 228 -20.24 -15.73 2.23
C ALA A 228 -21.07 -16.09 3.48
N PRO A 229 -21.10 -17.36 3.89
CA PRO A 229 -21.67 -17.73 5.17
C PRO A 229 -21.01 -16.92 6.28
N ASN A 230 -21.74 -16.70 7.38
CA ASN A 230 -21.24 -15.99 8.56
C ASN A 230 -19.85 -16.54 8.93
N PRO A 231 -18.77 -15.71 8.92
CA PRO A 231 -17.42 -16.19 9.19
C PRO A 231 -17.36 -16.82 10.58
N ASN A 232 -16.80 -18.02 10.68
CA ASN A 232 -16.57 -18.65 11.97
C ASN A 232 -15.25 -18.12 12.55
N LEU A 233 -15.16 -17.88 13.86
CA LEU A 233 -13.91 -17.46 14.51
C LEU A 233 -12.73 -18.41 14.21
N LYS A 234 -13.03 -19.70 13.95
CA LYS A 234 -12.04 -20.72 13.56
C LYS A 234 -11.36 -20.44 12.22
N ASP A 235 -11.98 -19.69 11.32
CA ASP A 235 -11.44 -19.35 10.01
C ASP A 235 -10.25 -18.37 10.11
N PHE A 236 -9.98 -17.85 11.31
CA PHE A 236 -8.98 -16.81 11.57
C PHE A 236 -7.77 -17.28 12.40
N GLU A 237 -7.77 -18.52 12.90
CA GLU A 237 -6.77 -19.02 13.85
C GLU A 237 -5.37 -19.24 13.24
N ASN A 238 -5.26 -19.38 11.91
CA ASN A 238 -4.02 -19.77 11.22
C ASN A 238 -3.36 -18.65 10.39
N LEU A 239 -3.81 -17.40 10.55
CA LEU A 239 -3.27 -16.31 9.74
C LEU A 239 -1.93 -15.80 10.31
N LYS A 240 -0.83 -16.13 9.63
CA LYS A 240 0.51 -15.66 10.03
C LYS A 240 0.81 -14.31 9.39
N LEU A 241 0.97 -13.29 10.22
CA LEU A 241 1.43 -11.97 9.82
C LEU A 241 2.97 -11.94 9.85
N GLY A 242 3.60 -11.52 8.75
CA GLY A 242 5.06 -11.53 8.59
C GLY A 242 5.68 -10.21 9.05
N VAL A 243 6.27 -10.18 10.24
CA VAL A 243 7.20 -9.13 10.66
C VAL A 243 8.52 -9.78 11.03
N ASN A 244 9.65 -9.14 10.69
CA ASN A 244 10.93 -9.57 11.25
C ASN A 244 10.88 -9.42 12.77
N LYS A 245 10.78 -10.57 13.46
CA LYS A 245 10.59 -10.60 14.90
C LYS A 245 11.77 -10.03 15.63
N ASP A 246 12.98 -10.03 15.05
CA ASP A 246 14.22 -9.72 15.76
C ASP A 246 14.52 -8.22 15.84
N VAL A 247 13.86 -7.41 15.02
CA VAL A 247 14.17 -5.99 14.86
C VAL A 247 13.07 -5.14 15.48
N ALA A 248 13.15 -4.91 16.79
CA ALA A 248 12.30 -3.92 17.46
C ALA A 248 12.97 -2.54 17.34
N PRO A 249 12.23 -1.47 16.95
CA PRO A 249 12.80 -0.14 16.83
C PRO A 249 13.34 0.39 18.17
N ASP A 250 14.48 1.06 18.17
CA ASP A 250 15.12 1.57 19.38
C ASP A 250 14.54 2.92 19.81
N ASP A 251 14.12 3.04 21.08
CA ASP A 251 13.53 4.28 21.60
C ASP A 251 14.56 5.40 21.68
N GLU A 252 15.82 5.09 22.01
CA GLU A 252 16.88 6.09 22.08
C GLU A 252 17.24 6.64 20.69
N VAL A 253 17.20 5.81 19.65
CA VAL A 253 17.37 6.28 18.28
C VAL A 253 16.24 7.23 17.89
N ILE A 254 14.98 6.87 18.19
CA ILE A 254 13.82 7.72 17.86
C ILE A 254 13.89 9.04 18.63
N LYS A 255 14.12 8.99 19.94
CA LYS A 255 14.20 10.16 20.82
C LYS A 255 15.26 11.17 20.40
N ASN A 256 16.42 10.68 19.96
CA ASN A 256 17.56 11.51 19.57
C ASN A 256 17.57 11.84 18.07
N THR A 257 16.55 11.44 17.31
CA THR A 257 16.44 11.80 15.89
C THR A 257 16.08 13.27 15.76
N GLU A 258 16.99 14.04 15.17
CA GLU A 258 16.80 15.48 14.92
C GLU A 258 15.88 15.76 13.72
N LYS A 259 15.32 16.97 13.67
CA LYS A 259 14.50 17.43 12.55
C LYS A 259 15.39 17.52 11.30
N PRO A 260 15.04 16.85 10.19
CA PRO A 260 15.86 16.91 8.98
C PRO A 260 15.92 18.34 8.43
N SER A 261 17.08 18.71 7.90
CA SER A 261 17.24 19.91 7.09
C SER A 261 16.55 19.73 5.73
N GLU A 262 16.28 20.84 5.03
CA GLU A 262 15.74 20.78 3.66
C GLU A 262 16.65 19.98 2.71
N SER A 263 17.98 20.09 2.89
CA SER A 263 18.95 19.29 2.13
C SER A 263 18.88 17.79 2.42
N ASP A 264 18.62 17.40 3.67
CA ASP A 264 18.45 15.98 4.03
C ASP A 264 17.20 15.40 3.36
N VAL A 265 16.11 16.16 3.40
CA VAL A 265 14.84 15.80 2.76
C VAL A 265 15.01 15.66 1.25
N GLU A 266 15.66 16.62 0.60
CA GLU A 266 15.87 16.59 -0.85
C GLU A 266 16.78 15.44 -1.28
N LYS A 267 17.85 15.17 -0.50
CA LYS A 267 18.70 14.00 -0.73
C LYS A 267 17.91 12.70 -0.59
N ALA A 268 17.13 12.54 0.47
CA ALA A 268 16.30 11.35 0.68
C ALA A 268 15.25 11.17 -0.42
N ARG A 269 14.65 12.28 -0.91
CA ARG A 269 13.73 12.26 -2.05
C ARG A 269 14.42 11.78 -3.32
N LYS A 270 15.61 12.29 -3.64
CA LYS A 270 16.40 11.83 -4.79
C LYS A 270 16.76 10.35 -4.67
N GLU A 271 17.24 9.92 -3.50
CA GLU A 271 17.52 8.50 -3.24
C GLU A 271 16.27 7.63 -3.43
N LYS A 272 15.11 8.06 -2.93
CA LYS A 272 13.84 7.34 -3.09
C LYS A 272 13.41 7.26 -4.55
N VAL A 273 13.50 8.36 -5.30
CA VAL A 273 13.19 8.40 -6.73
C VAL A 273 14.14 7.48 -7.53
N MET A 274 15.42 7.44 -7.17
CA MET A 274 16.41 6.54 -7.79
C MET A 274 16.20 5.07 -7.40
N ALA A 275 15.84 4.80 -6.14
CA ALA A 275 15.51 3.45 -5.67
C ALA A 275 14.18 2.91 -6.26
N ALA A 276 13.21 3.79 -6.48
CA ALA A 276 11.93 3.50 -7.13
C ALA A 276 11.96 3.63 -8.67
N ALA A 277 13.12 3.79 -9.27
CA ALA A 277 13.28 3.83 -10.73
C ALA A 277 14.32 2.81 -11.16
N LYS A 278 14.00 1.51 -11.05
CA LYS A 278 14.81 0.49 -11.71
C LYS A 278 14.45 0.52 -13.20
N LEU A 279 15.31 1.14 -14.01
CA LEU A 279 15.16 1.20 -15.47
C LEU A 279 15.66 -0.10 -16.09
N VAL A 280 14.88 -0.69 -16.98
CA VAL A 280 15.16 -1.95 -17.67
C VAL A 280 15.06 -1.71 -19.17
N ASP A 281 16.13 -2.03 -19.89
CA ASP A 281 16.18 -1.88 -21.35
C ASP A 281 15.30 -2.93 -22.05
N ALA A 282 14.56 -2.50 -23.06
CA ALA A 282 13.66 -3.33 -23.84
C ALA A 282 13.45 -2.78 -25.26
N GLN A 283 12.71 -3.51 -26.08
CA GLN A 283 12.37 -3.09 -27.43
C GLN A 283 11.00 -3.58 -27.85
N ILE A 284 10.34 -2.85 -28.75
CA ILE A 284 9.14 -3.34 -29.42
C ILE A 284 9.53 -4.53 -30.32
N ASP A 285 8.85 -5.66 -30.15
CA ASP A 285 9.05 -6.87 -30.95
C ASP A 285 7.96 -7.04 -31.99
N GLY A 286 7.90 -6.10 -32.94
CA GLY A 286 6.90 -6.08 -33.99
C GLY A 286 6.92 -4.78 -34.79
N LYS A 287 5.94 -4.64 -35.69
CA LYS A 287 5.63 -3.40 -36.40
C LYS A 287 4.11 -3.26 -36.45
N TYR A 288 3.57 -2.12 -36.04
CA TYR A 288 2.13 -1.91 -35.93
C TYR A 288 1.68 -0.67 -36.73
N PRO A 289 1.76 -0.70 -38.08
CA PRO A 289 1.51 0.46 -38.95
C PRO A 289 0.06 1.00 -38.94
N GLY A 290 -0.88 0.26 -38.35
CA GLY A 290 -2.29 0.64 -38.22
C GLY A 290 -2.85 0.39 -36.82
N PHE A 291 -2.01 0.59 -35.80
CA PHE A 291 -2.39 0.40 -34.40
C PHE A 291 -3.65 1.18 -34.02
N LYS A 292 -4.56 0.51 -33.30
CA LYS A 292 -5.79 1.09 -32.74
C LYS A 292 -5.88 0.83 -31.25
N ASP A 293 -6.70 1.61 -30.56
CA ASP A 293 -6.99 1.41 -29.15
C ASP A 293 -7.45 -0.04 -28.86
N GLY A 294 -6.79 -0.65 -27.89
CA GLY A 294 -7.03 -2.02 -27.45
C GLY A 294 -6.21 -3.09 -28.20
N ASP A 295 -5.47 -2.73 -29.25
CA ASP A 295 -4.56 -3.64 -29.94
C ASP A 295 -3.40 -4.06 -29.01
N SER A 296 -2.87 -5.25 -29.27
CA SER A 296 -1.79 -5.82 -28.46
C SER A 296 -0.41 -5.51 -29.04
N ILE A 297 0.50 -5.05 -28.20
CA ILE A 297 1.92 -4.80 -28.51
C ILE A 297 2.79 -5.75 -27.71
N THR A 298 3.78 -6.33 -28.36
CA THR A 298 4.77 -7.20 -27.72
C THR A 298 6.07 -6.43 -27.50
N ILE A 299 6.57 -6.48 -26.27
CA ILE A 299 7.86 -5.93 -25.84
C ILE A 299 8.80 -7.10 -25.54
N LYS A 300 10.02 -7.05 -26.08
CA LYS A 300 11.09 -7.98 -25.76
C LYS A 300 12.07 -7.30 -24.81
N LEU A 301 12.38 -7.96 -23.71
CA LEU A 301 13.36 -7.49 -22.74
C LEU A 301 14.79 -7.61 -23.28
N ASN A 302 15.58 -6.55 -23.17
CA ASN A 302 17.01 -6.53 -23.48
C ASN A 302 17.88 -6.71 -22.23
N ASP A 303 17.28 -6.56 -21.05
CA ASP A 303 17.89 -6.84 -19.75
C ASP A 303 16.90 -7.58 -18.82
N ASP A 304 17.38 -8.05 -17.67
CA ASP A 304 16.56 -8.74 -16.68
C ASP A 304 15.57 -7.78 -16.00
N LEU A 305 14.27 -8.12 -16.08
CA LEU A 305 13.21 -7.38 -15.41
C LEU A 305 12.87 -8.07 -14.09
N GLN A 306 13.23 -7.43 -12.99
CA GLN A 306 12.81 -7.87 -11.66
C GLN A 306 11.73 -6.96 -11.12
N THR A 307 10.63 -7.57 -10.70
CA THR A 307 9.46 -6.91 -10.15
C THR A 307 9.12 -7.51 -8.78
N LEU A 308 8.20 -6.92 -8.01
CA LEU A 308 7.84 -7.46 -6.69
C LEU A 308 7.20 -8.85 -6.81
N ASN A 309 6.49 -9.11 -7.91
CA ASN A 309 5.76 -10.36 -8.14
C ASN A 309 6.46 -11.36 -9.06
N GLY A 310 7.70 -11.09 -9.48
CA GLY A 310 8.46 -12.08 -10.23
C GLY A 310 9.73 -11.57 -10.89
N PHE A 311 10.36 -12.48 -11.61
CA PHE A 311 11.57 -12.23 -12.35
C PHE A 311 11.40 -12.71 -13.78
N GLN A 312 11.62 -11.81 -14.74
CA GLN A 312 11.61 -12.10 -16.17
C GLN A 312 13.02 -11.91 -16.71
N ARG A 313 13.57 -12.97 -17.31
CA ARG A 313 14.91 -12.92 -17.87
C ARG A 313 14.95 -12.07 -19.14
N LYS A 314 16.12 -11.51 -19.40
CA LYS A 314 16.49 -10.97 -20.71
C LYS A 314 16.05 -11.90 -21.83
N GLY A 315 15.40 -11.34 -22.85
CA GLY A 315 14.87 -12.06 -24.01
C GLY A 315 13.42 -12.51 -23.86
N THR A 316 12.81 -12.43 -22.68
CA THR A 316 11.38 -12.68 -22.49
C THR A 316 10.54 -11.69 -23.30
N ARG A 317 9.44 -12.19 -23.87
CA ARG A 317 8.44 -11.40 -24.60
C ARG A 317 7.21 -11.20 -23.74
N ILE A 318 6.83 -9.94 -23.55
CA ILE A 318 5.67 -9.54 -22.76
C ILE A 318 4.70 -8.85 -23.72
N THR A 319 3.44 -9.28 -23.73
CA THR A 319 2.42 -8.72 -24.59
C THR A 319 1.40 -7.97 -23.75
N GLY A 320 1.18 -6.71 -24.10
CA GLY A 320 0.27 -5.80 -23.42
C GLY A 320 -0.72 -5.17 -24.38
N LYS A 321 -1.86 -4.69 -23.88
CA LYS A 321 -2.80 -3.89 -24.67
C LYS A 321 -2.39 -2.43 -24.64
N GLY A 322 -2.60 -1.69 -25.72
CA GLY A 322 -2.28 -0.26 -25.75
C GLY A 322 -3.40 0.65 -26.21
N TRP A 323 -3.23 1.95 -25.95
CA TRP A 323 -4.19 3.02 -26.27
C TRP A 323 -3.47 4.28 -26.70
N ILE A 324 -4.08 5.02 -27.62
CA ILE A 324 -3.58 6.27 -28.17
C ILE A 324 -4.10 7.43 -27.32
N ILE A 325 -3.20 8.28 -26.84
CA ILE A 325 -3.51 9.54 -26.16
C ILE A 325 -2.51 10.57 -26.68
N ASP A 326 -3.01 11.67 -27.27
CA ASP A 326 -2.22 12.79 -27.78
C ASP A 326 -0.98 12.35 -28.60
N ASP A 327 -1.23 11.55 -29.65
CA ASP A 327 -0.23 10.98 -30.58
C ASP A 327 0.81 10.02 -29.96
N ARG A 328 0.54 9.51 -28.75
CA ARG A 328 1.38 8.52 -28.07
C ARG A 328 0.59 7.28 -27.70
N VAL A 329 1.24 6.12 -27.79
CA VAL A 329 0.70 4.82 -27.43
C VAL A 329 1.18 4.43 -26.05
N PHE A 330 0.24 4.30 -25.13
CA PHE A 330 0.44 3.79 -23.78
C PHE A 330 0.14 2.29 -23.76
N ILE A 331 0.91 1.50 -23.01
CA ILE A 331 0.80 0.04 -23.03
C ILE A 331 0.67 -0.48 -21.60
N ASP A 332 -0.37 -1.26 -21.34
CA ASP A 332 -0.53 -2.07 -20.15
C ASP A 332 0.11 -3.44 -20.39
N LEU A 333 1.29 -3.65 -19.79
CA LEU A 333 2.07 -4.89 -19.89
C LEU A 333 1.63 -5.98 -18.91
N GLY A 334 0.57 -5.76 -18.13
CA GLY A 334 0.00 -6.74 -17.20
C GLY A 334 0.79 -6.91 -15.89
N PHE A 335 1.69 -5.97 -15.56
CA PHE A 335 2.44 -5.95 -14.30
C PHE A 335 1.75 -5.09 -13.22
N ASN A 336 0.43 -5.23 -13.11
CA ASN A 336 -0.52 -4.36 -12.40
C ASN A 336 -0.28 -4.13 -10.88
N SER A 337 0.84 -4.60 -10.33
CA SER A 337 1.27 -4.42 -8.94
C SER A 337 2.65 -3.76 -8.79
N ASP A 338 3.45 -3.73 -9.87
CA ASP A 338 4.88 -3.39 -9.81
C ASP A 338 5.19 -2.12 -10.61
N ASN A 339 4.13 -1.37 -10.97
CA ASN A 339 4.12 -0.14 -11.74
C ASN A 339 5.22 -0.13 -12.82
N VAL A 340 5.23 -1.15 -13.68
CA VAL A 340 6.14 -1.23 -14.84
C VAL A 340 5.62 -0.32 -15.94
N ILE A 341 6.14 0.90 -15.98
CA ILE A 341 5.74 1.92 -16.94
C ILE A 341 6.72 1.95 -18.10
N LEU A 342 6.18 1.97 -19.32
CA LEU A 342 6.98 2.05 -20.54
C LEU A 342 7.25 3.51 -20.93
N TYR A 343 8.49 3.79 -21.30
CA TYR A 343 8.99 5.05 -21.84
C TYR A 343 9.68 4.82 -23.19
N ASP A 344 9.69 5.81 -24.07
CA ASP A 344 10.44 5.78 -25.32
C ASP A 344 11.93 6.14 -25.12
N GLY A 345 12.71 6.11 -26.22
CA GLY A 345 14.13 6.46 -26.21
C GLY A 345 14.46 7.90 -25.81
N ASN A 346 13.47 8.79 -25.77
CA ASN A 346 13.62 10.17 -25.30
C ASN A 346 13.19 10.33 -23.83
N SER A 347 12.90 9.22 -23.13
CA SER A 347 12.41 9.19 -21.74
C SER A 347 11.03 9.82 -21.56
N GLU A 348 10.19 9.85 -22.61
CA GLU A 348 8.79 10.25 -22.51
C GLU A 348 7.90 9.01 -22.33
N GLN A 349 6.85 9.09 -21.50
CA GLN A 349 5.98 7.95 -21.21
C GLN A 349 5.19 7.52 -22.46
N GLY A 350 5.03 6.20 -22.65
CA GLY A 350 4.44 5.64 -23.87
C GLY A 350 5.40 5.73 -25.06
N ILE A 351 4.90 5.49 -26.28
CA ILE A 351 5.68 5.52 -27.52
C ILE A 351 4.97 6.44 -28.52
N ALA A 352 5.66 7.36 -29.17
CA ALA A 352 5.06 8.13 -30.27
C ALA A 352 4.40 7.19 -31.31
N LEU A 353 3.18 7.48 -31.74
CA LEU A 353 2.35 6.61 -32.58
C LEU A 353 3.08 6.20 -33.88
N ASP A 354 3.86 7.11 -34.47
CA ASP A 354 4.68 6.83 -35.65
C ASP A 354 5.83 5.86 -35.38
N ASN A 355 6.35 5.83 -34.15
CA ASN A 355 7.44 4.95 -33.76
C ASN A 355 6.97 3.50 -33.54
N VAL A 356 5.70 3.28 -33.19
CA VAL A 356 5.11 1.93 -33.04
C VAL A 356 5.05 1.18 -34.38
N LYS A 357 5.15 1.89 -35.50
CA LYS A 357 5.25 1.32 -36.85
C LYS A 357 6.60 0.62 -37.09
N ASN A 358 7.59 0.85 -36.21
CA ASN A 358 8.95 0.36 -36.31
C ASN A 358 9.37 -0.43 -35.06
N LYS A 359 10.48 -1.17 -35.17
CA LYS A 359 11.14 -1.77 -34.01
C LYS A 359 11.99 -0.70 -33.34
N VAL A 360 11.49 -0.14 -32.23
CA VAL A 360 12.18 0.91 -31.47
C VAL A 360 12.59 0.39 -30.09
N GLN A 361 13.70 0.91 -29.57
CA GLN A 361 14.08 0.73 -28.18
C GLN A 361 13.14 1.51 -27.27
N VAL A 362 12.86 0.92 -26.11
CA VAL A 362 11.99 1.46 -25.07
C VAL A 362 12.60 1.13 -23.72
N ILE A 363 12.24 1.91 -22.71
CA ILE A 363 12.72 1.73 -21.34
C ILE A 363 11.52 1.35 -20.49
N LEU A 364 11.63 0.26 -19.74
CA LEU A 364 10.66 -0.08 -18.71
C LEU A 364 11.17 0.47 -17.38
N ARG A 365 10.37 1.29 -16.72
CA ARG A 365 10.63 1.74 -15.36
C ARG A 365 9.79 0.91 -14.41
N VAL A 366 10.44 0.17 -13.52
CA VAL A 366 9.77 -0.49 -12.40
C VAL A 366 9.65 0.52 -11.27
N GLN A 367 8.44 0.97 -10.97
CA GLN A 367 8.16 1.76 -9.78
C GLN A 367 7.79 0.82 -8.63
N ASN A 368 8.67 0.74 -7.64
CA ASN A 368 8.40 -0.01 -6.40
C ASN A 368 7.54 0.82 -5.44
#